data_AF-A0ABD2RKR4-F1
#
_entry.id   AF-A0ABD2RKR4-F1
#
_cell.length_a   1.000
_cell.length_b   1.000
_cell.length_c   1.000
_cell.angle_alpha   90.00
_cell.angle_beta   90.00
_cell.angle_gamma   90.00
#
_symmetry.space_group_name_H-M   'P 1'
#
loop_
_entity.id
_entity.type
_entity.pdbx_description
1 polymer ?
#
loop_
_entity_poly.entity_id
_entity_poly.type
_entity_poly.pdbx_seq_one_letter_code
_entity_poly.pdbx_strand_id
1 'polypeptide(L)'
;MVSINVVGQNHEIVLKNLIQAVLDSPGSKKLSSLRSNFEELLQRSVDPPFETIWVYSALRYRGFSSTENDLFKRLAAVKDLFQLIVSCSVSCDFFKSIALIAPVMYNVFRLVMGLKGFEQKAKKEKKFVREVNGLVDSILGYVKVCCEGVEDRCDVSEGFLRPVRELVTVWMWDNTVEDTGDKGCMRAFFPILTDEIVERVNAEGCEQSALAGCVIAEAFLLKLCLRFMEDGSRKELQDELRAWIIASITGLQNPYFFEFGR
;
A
#
# COMPACT_ATOMS: atom_id res chain seq x y z
N MET A 1 21.00 23.95 -13.84
CA MET A 1 19.57 23.92 -14.18
C MET A 1 19.49 23.38 -15.59
N VAL A 2 19.18 22.10 -15.74
CA VAL A 2 19.08 21.44 -17.06
C VAL A 2 17.60 21.13 -17.26
N SER A 3 16.94 21.92 -18.10
CA SER A 3 15.57 21.68 -18.52
C SER A 3 15.58 20.56 -19.55
N ILE A 4 15.04 19.40 -19.19
CA ILE A 4 14.87 18.28 -20.13
C ILE A 4 13.47 18.40 -20.73
N ASN A 5 13.40 18.89 -21.97
CA ASN A 5 12.24 18.80 -22.85
C ASN A 5 12.44 17.57 -23.74
N VAL A 6 11.77 16.44 -23.49
CA VAL A 6 11.75 15.35 -24.49
C VAL A 6 10.42 14.61 -24.50
N VAL A 7 9.74 14.73 -25.63
CA VAL A 7 8.46 14.14 -26.01
C VAL A 7 8.49 12.60 -25.92
N GLY A 8 7.51 12.04 -25.20
CA GLY A 8 6.98 10.67 -25.38
C GLY A 8 7.88 9.51 -24.96
N GLN A 9 8.86 9.14 -25.78
CA GLN A 9 9.68 7.93 -25.58
C GLN A 9 10.77 8.08 -24.51
N ASN A 10 11.08 9.31 -24.10
CA ASN A 10 12.12 9.57 -23.12
C ASN A 10 11.61 9.50 -21.68
N HIS A 11 10.31 9.64 -21.45
CA HIS A 11 9.75 9.72 -20.09
C HIS A 11 9.88 8.39 -19.34
N GLU A 12 9.58 7.26 -19.98
CA GLU A 12 9.75 5.94 -19.35
C GLU A 12 11.20 5.61 -19.06
N ILE A 13 12.12 5.93 -19.98
CA ILE A 13 13.56 5.71 -19.80
C ILE A 13 14.08 6.57 -18.65
N VAL A 14 13.68 7.85 -18.61
CA VAL A 14 14.02 8.77 -17.51
C VAL A 14 13.49 8.24 -16.18
N LEU A 15 12.23 7.78 -16.14
CA LEU A 15 11.62 7.22 -14.94
C LEU A 15 12.34 5.94 -14.48
N LYS A 16 12.63 4.99 -15.38
CA LYS A 16 13.41 3.78 -15.08
C LYS A 16 14.79 4.11 -14.51
N ASN A 17 15.47 5.10 -15.08
CA ASN A 17 16.78 5.55 -14.59
C ASN A 17 16.69 6.23 -13.22
N LEU A 18 15.64 7.02 -12.98
CA LEU A 18 15.40 7.65 -11.67
C LEU A 18 15.10 6.61 -10.59
N ILE A 19 14.28 5.60 -10.91
CA ILE A 19 14.01 4.48 -10.00
C ILE A 19 15.30 3.74 -9.68
N GLN A 20 16.10 3.42 -10.69
CA GLN A 20 17.41 2.77 -10.48
C GLN A 20 18.30 3.62 -9.58
N ALA A 21 18.36 4.94 -9.78
CA ALA A 21 19.14 5.84 -8.94
C ALA A 21 18.67 5.86 -7.47
N VAL A 22 17.37 5.69 -7.21
CA VAL A 22 16.82 5.53 -5.85
C VAL A 22 17.27 4.21 -5.24
N LEU A 23 17.18 3.11 -6.00
CA LEU A 23 17.62 1.77 -5.57
C LEU A 23 19.13 1.72 -5.30
N ASP A 24 19.95 2.42 -6.09
CA ASP A 24 21.41 2.43 -5.92
C ASP A 24 21.87 3.37 -4.79
N SER A 25 20.97 4.14 -4.16
CA SER A 25 21.33 5.20 -3.21
C SER A 25 20.70 5.07 -1.81
N PRO A 26 20.89 3.93 -1.09
CA PRO A 26 20.58 3.78 0.33
C PRO A 26 20.96 5.00 1.17
N GLY A 27 20.00 5.80 1.64
CA GLY A 27 20.28 6.80 2.67
C GLY A 27 21.19 7.96 2.24
N SER A 28 21.33 8.21 0.93
CA SER A 28 22.19 9.30 0.44
C SER A 28 21.51 10.68 0.58
N LYS A 29 22.32 11.75 0.68
CA LYS A 29 21.85 13.13 0.55
C LYS A 29 21.22 13.44 -0.83
N LYS A 30 21.42 12.57 -1.84
CA LYS A 30 20.84 12.71 -3.19
C LYS A 30 19.34 12.39 -3.23
N LEU A 31 18.78 11.79 -2.16
CA LEU A 31 17.36 11.47 -2.09
C LEU A 31 16.46 12.73 -2.13
N SER A 32 16.94 13.88 -1.65
CA SER A 32 16.21 15.14 -1.75
C SER A 32 16.07 15.62 -3.20
N SER A 33 17.17 15.58 -3.97
CA SER A 33 17.14 15.91 -5.41
C SER A 33 16.30 14.92 -6.21
N LEU A 34 16.37 13.62 -5.87
CA LEU A 34 15.53 12.60 -6.52
C LEU A 34 14.05 12.87 -6.22
N ARG A 35 13.69 13.20 -4.97
CA ARG A 35 12.31 13.54 -4.60
C ARG A 35 11.77 14.71 -5.43
N SER A 36 12.55 15.77 -5.61
CA SER A 36 12.14 16.91 -6.44
C SER A 36 11.91 16.53 -7.91
N ASN A 37 12.71 15.62 -8.47
CA ASN A 37 12.48 15.12 -9.83
C ASN A 37 11.15 14.35 -9.93
N PHE A 38 10.83 13.50 -8.95
CA PHE A 38 9.55 12.79 -8.92
C PHE A 38 8.36 13.73 -8.70
N GLU A 39 8.53 14.79 -7.90
CA GLU A 39 7.51 15.83 -7.71
C GLU A 39 7.20 16.58 -9.01
N GLU A 40 8.24 16.93 -9.78
CA GLU A 40 8.10 17.55 -11.09
C GLU A 40 7.39 16.61 -12.09
N LEU A 41 7.68 15.31 -12.05
CA LEU A 41 6.98 14.31 -12.87
C LEU A 41 5.50 14.20 -12.51
N LEU A 42 5.15 14.23 -11.22
CA LEU A 42 3.76 14.23 -10.76
C LEU A 42 3.01 15.48 -11.23
N GLN A 43 3.63 16.66 -11.14
CA GLN A 43 2.99 17.92 -11.53
C GLN A 43 2.78 18.05 -13.05
N ARG A 44 3.50 17.28 -13.86
CA ARG A 44 3.44 17.33 -15.32
C ARG A 44 2.47 16.33 -15.94
N SER A 45 2.01 15.34 -15.18
CA SER A 45 1.09 14.31 -15.69
C SER A 45 -0.30 14.48 -15.09
N VAL A 46 -1.32 14.35 -15.94
CA VAL A 46 -2.71 14.28 -15.47
C VAL A 46 -2.98 12.92 -14.84
N ASP A 47 -2.47 11.83 -15.42
CA ASP A 47 -2.44 10.49 -14.82
C ASP A 47 -0.97 10.03 -14.75
N PRO A 48 -0.28 10.21 -13.62
CA PRO A 48 1.12 9.83 -13.50
C PRO A 48 1.29 8.30 -13.52
N PRO A 49 2.40 7.78 -14.08
CA PRO A 49 2.72 6.36 -13.97
C PRO A 49 2.74 5.89 -12.52
N PHE A 50 2.30 4.65 -12.28
CA PHE A 50 2.25 4.03 -10.96
C PHE A 50 3.55 4.23 -10.16
N GLU A 51 4.69 3.98 -10.80
CA GLU A 51 6.02 4.06 -10.17
C GLU A 51 6.36 5.48 -9.73
N THR A 52 5.83 6.50 -10.42
CA THR A 52 6.06 7.90 -10.07
C THR A 52 5.42 8.21 -8.72
N ILE A 53 4.14 7.86 -8.55
CA ILE A 53 3.41 8.07 -7.29
C ILE A 53 4.02 7.20 -6.19
N TRP A 54 4.30 5.93 -6.48
CA TRP A 54 4.86 4.97 -5.54
C TRP A 54 6.20 5.43 -4.96
N VAL A 55 7.16 5.77 -5.81
CA VAL A 55 8.51 6.18 -5.37
C VAL A 55 8.50 7.57 -4.73
N TYR A 56 7.73 8.52 -5.27
CA TYR A 56 7.56 9.83 -4.63
C TYR A 56 7.04 9.69 -3.19
N SER A 57 6.02 8.85 -3.00
CA SER A 57 5.40 8.59 -1.70
C SER A 57 6.40 7.97 -0.73
N ALA A 58 7.22 7.02 -1.19
CA ALA A 58 8.29 6.43 -0.37
C ALA A 58 9.33 7.48 0.06
N LEU A 59 9.80 8.31 -0.87
CA LEU A 59 10.78 9.37 -0.59
C LEU A 59 10.24 10.43 0.37
N ARG A 60 8.94 10.74 0.29
CA ARG A 60 8.27 11.67 1.21
C ARG A 60 8.07 11.07 2.59
N TYR A 61 7.65 9.80 2.67
CA TYR A 61 7.45 9.09 3.94
C TYR A 61 8.75 8.84 4.70
N ARG A 62 9.83 8.50 4.00
CA ARG A 62 11.16 8.20 4.59
C ARG A 62 11.72 9.33 5.45
N GLY A 63 11.41 10.58 5.13
CA GLY A 63 11.80 11.74 5.93
C GLY A 63 11.28 11.70 7.38
N PHE A 64 10.27 10.87 7.66
CA PHE A 64 9.62 10.72 8.95
C PHE A 64 9.95 9.40 9.67
N SER A 65 10.10 8.28 8.96
CA SER A 65 10.08 6.94 9.57
C SER A 65 11.38 6.49 10.24
N SER A 66 12.53 7.04 9.85
CA SER A 66 13.84 6.47 10.20
C SER A 66 14.28 6.66 11.67
N THR A 67 13.57 7.45 12.47
CA THR A 67 13.98 7.78 13.86
C THR A 67 12.85 7.81 14.89
N GLU A 68 11.58 7.62 14.49
CA GLU A 68 10.44 7.85 15.38
C GLU A 68 9.99 6.57 16.10
N ASN A 69 10.16 6.55 17.43
CA ASN A 69 9.78 5.42 18.29
C ASN A 69 8.34 5.53 18.84
N ASP A 70 7.69 6.70 18.77
CA ASP A 70 6.31 6.85 19.24
C ASP A 70 5.29 6.30 18.21
N LEU A 71 4.50 5.31 18.63
CA LEU A 71 3.51 4.67 17.76
C LEU A 71 2.41 5.63 17.28
N PHE A 72 1.98 6.62 18.07
CA PHE A 72 0.95 7.55 17.65
C PHE A 72 1.45 8.51 16.57
N LYS A 73 2.71 8.96 16.69
CA LYS A 73 3.35 9.73 15.63
C LYS A 73 3.56 8.90 14.36
N ARG A 74 4.00 7.64 14.49
CA ARG A 74 4.07 6.73 13.33
C ARG A 74 2.71 6.53 12.68
N LEU A 75 1.64 6.37 13.47
CA LEU A 75 0.27 6.28 12.96
C LEU A 75 -0.15 7.56 12.24
N ALA A 76 0.16 8.74 12.78
CA ALA A 76 -0.12 10.02 12.12
C ALA A 76 0.58 10.09 10.75
N ALA A 77 1.85 9.70 10.65
CA ALA A 77 2.54 9.67 9.37
C ALA A 77 1.98 8.64 8.38
N VAL A 78 1.46 7.50 8.85
CA VAL A 78 0.77 6.54 7.98
C VAL A 78 -0.57 7.13 7.47
N LYS A 79 -1.29 7.88 8.31
CA LYS A 79 -2.49 8.64 7.86
C LYS A 79 -2.11 9.69 6.82
N ASP A 80 -1.03 10.43 7.03
CA ASP A 80 -0.54 11.43 6.07
C ASP A 80 -0.11 10.77 4.76
N LEU A 81 0.54 9.59 4.82
CA LEU A 81 0.88 8.80 3.64
C LEU A 81 -0.37 8.34 2.88
N PHE A 82 -1.39 7.86 3.59
CA PHE A 82 -2.66 7.48 2.97
C PHE A 82 -3.30 8.66 2.24
N GLN A 83 -3.36 9.83 2.89
CA GLN A 83 -3.90 11.05 2.26
C GLN A 83 -3.07 11.52 1.07
N LEU A 84 -1.74 11.40 1.15
CA LEU A 84 -0.85 11.71 0.03
C LEU A 84 -1.17 10.85 -1.19
N ILE A 85 -1.26 9.53 -1.00
CA ILE A 85 -1.54 8.59 -2.08
C ILE A 85 -2.91 8.88 -2.68
N VAL A 86 -3.96 9.02 -1.86
CA VAL A 86 -5.32 9.36 -2.31
C VAL A 86 -5.34 10.65 -3.12
N SER A 87 -4.57 11.66 -2.72
CA SER A 87 -4.48 12.94 -3.44
C SER A 87 -3.74 12.80 -4.79
N CYS A 88 -2.74 11.93 -4.86
CA CYS A 88 -1.99 11.66 -6.08
C CYS A 88 -2.73 10.73 -7.05
N SER A 89 -3.74 9.99 -6.61
CA SER A 89 -4.47 9.01 -7.42
C SER A 89 -5.87 9.44 -7.87
N VAL A 90 -6.25 10.71 -7.67
CA VAL A 90 -7.60 11.23 -7.99
C VAL A 90 -8.00 11.00 -9.45
N SER A 91 -7.03 11.03 -10.37
CA SER A 91 -7.21 10.85 -11.81
C SER A 91 -6.89 9.45 -12.31
N CYS A 92 -6.41 8.57 -11.43
CA CYS A 92 -6.00 7.21 -11.79
C CYS A 92 -7.21 6.30 -11.96
N ASP A 93 -7.04 5.21 -12.72
CA ASP A 93 -8.00 4.12 -12.71
C ASP A 93 -8.09 3.45 -11.33
N PHE A 94 -9.13 2.65 -11.13
CA PHE A 94 -9.42 2.06 -9.82
C PHE A 94 -8.39 1.01 -9.41
N PHE A 95 -7.81 0.25 -10.35
CA PHE A 95 -6.77 -0.72 -10.03
C PHE A 95 -5.51 -0.02 -9.55
N LYS A 96 -5.03 0.97 -10.29
CA LYS A 96 -3.88 1.81 -9.93
C LYS A 96 -4.10 2.47 -8.57
N SER A 97 -5.26 3.10 -8.38
CA SER A 97 -5.66 3.78 -7.14
C SER A 97 -5.59 2.86 -5.92
N ILE A 98 -6.14 1.66 -6.02
CA ILE A 98 -6.16 0.67 -4.93
C ILE A 98 -4.77 0.08 -4.72
N ALA A 99 -4.07 -0.30 -5.79
CA ALA A 99 -2.74 -0.90 -5.72
C ALA A 99 -1.71 0.02 -5.02
N LEU A 100 -1.83 1.35 -5.22
CA LEU A 100 -0.97 2.35 -4.58
C LEU A 100 -1.10 2.38 -3.05
N ILE A 101 -2.15 1.79 -2.47
CA ILE A 101 -2.36 1.72 -1.01
C ILE A 101 -1.53 0.62 -0.35
N ALA A 102 -0.93 -0.31 -1.11
CA ALA A 102 -0.12 -1.40 -0.56
C ALA A 102 0.94 -0.96 0.51
N PRO A 103 1.74 0.09 0.32
CA PRO A 103 2.68 0.57 1.34
C PRO A 103 2.01 1.13 2.60
N VAL A 104 0.79 1.65 2.49
CA VAL A 104 -0.01 2.05 3.67
C VAL A 104 -0.34 0.80 4.47
N MET A 105 -0.86 -0.25 3.81
CA MET A 105 -1.21 -1.51 4.46
C MET A 105 -0.02 -2.16 5.16
N TYR A 106 1.13 -2.23 4.48
CA TYR A 106 2.38 -2.70 5.08
C TYR A 106 2.73 -1.95 6.37
N ASN A 107 2.64 -0.62 6.37
CA ASN A 107 2.95 0.17 7.57
C ASN A 107 1.87 0.07 8.66
N VAL A 108 0.59 -0.06 8.30
CA VAL A 108 -0.49 -0.34 9.27
C VAL A 108 -0.24 -1.69 9.95
N PHE A 109 0.12 -2.72 9.20
CA PHE A 109 0.44 -4.02 9.78
C PHE A 109 1.62 -3.94 10.76
N ARG A 110 2.70 -3.22 10.40
CA ARG A 110 3.83 -2.99 11.31
C ARG A 110 3.45 -2.25 12.58
N LEU A 111 2.49 -1.33 12.51
CA LEU A 111 1.95 -0.66 13.70
C LEU A 111 1.21 -1.65 14.61
N VAL A 112 0.40 -2.55 14.04
CA VAL A 112 -0.30 -3.60 14.80
C VAL A 112 0.68 -4.59 15.42
N MET A 113 1.68 -5.05 14.68
CA MET A 113 2.70 -5.98 15.20
C MET A 113 3.61 -5.36 16.26
N GLY A 114 3.86 -4.05 16.17
CA GLY A 114 4.60 -3.28 17.18
C GLY A 114 3.89 -3.18 18.54
N LEU A 115 2.64 -3.64 18.66
CA LEU A 115 1.88 -3.64 19.91
C LEU A 115 2.24 -4.77 20.88
N LYS A 116 3.03 -5.77 20.45
CA LYS A 116 3.40 -6.95 21.27
C LYS A 116 4.21 -6.65 22.56
N GLY A 117 4.37 -5.38 22.96
CA GLY A 117 5.01 -4.95 24.21
C GLY A 117 4.20 -3.94 25.03
N PHE A 118 2.92 -3.72 24.72
CA PHE A 118 2.08 -2.68 25.36
C PHE A 118 1.40 -3.11 26.68
N GLU A 119 1.91 -4.14 27.35
CA GLU A 119 1.31 -4.76 28.56
C GLU A 119 1.09 -3.79 29.74
N GLN A 120 1.67 -2.58 29.72
CA GLN A 120 1.66 -1.68 30.88
C GLN A 120 0.61 -0.55 30.85
N LYS A 121 -0.13 -0.30 29.76
CA LYS A 121 -1.17 0.78 29.73
C LYS A 121 -2.37 0.45 28.83
N ALA A 122 -3.22 -0.47 29.27
CA ALA A 122 -4.44 -0.92 28.57
C ALA A 122 -5.31 0.20 27.96
N LYS A 123 -5.42 1.37 28.61
CA LYS A 123 -6.21 2.51 28.07
C LYS A 123 -5.56 3.17 26.84
N LYS A 124 -4.23 3.32 26.82
CA LYS A 124 -3.51 3.93 25.69
C LYS A 124 -3.48 2.98 24.50
N GLU A 125 -3.35 1.69 24.76
CA GLU A 125 -3.44 0.62 23.77
C GLU A 125 -4.84 0.55 23.14
N LYS A 126 -5.92 0.51 23.94
CA LYS A 126 -7.30 0.53 23.42
C LYS A 126 -7.57 1.76 22.54
N LYS A 127 -7.05 2.94 22.92
CA LYS A 127 -7.15 4.14 22.07
C LYS A 127 -6.39 3.95 20.75
N PHE A 128 -5.19 3.41 20.81
CA PHE A 128 -4.36 3.18 19.62
C PHE A 128 -5.02 2.19 18.64
N VAL A 129 -5.48 1.05 19.15
CA VAL A 129 -6.19 0.04 18.34
C VAL A 129 -7.41 0.64 17.67
N ARG A 130 -8.19 1.47 18.38
CA ARG A 130 -9.34 2.18 17.79
C ARG A 130 -8.94 3.12 16.65
N GLU A 131 -7.84 3.87 16.82
CA GLU A 131 -7.32 4.79 15.79
C GLU A 131 -6.81 4.04 14.56
N VAL A 132 -6.15 2.88 14.77
CA VAL A 132 -5.76 1.97 13.68
C VAL A 132 -7.00 1.41 12.97
N ASN A 133 -8.01 0.97 13.73
CA ASN A 133 -9.26 0.44 13.18
C ASN A 133 -9.98 1.48 12.32
N GLY A 134 -10.04 2.75 12.78
CA GLY A 134 -10.61 3.84 12.00
C GLY A 134 -9.83 4.18 10.72
N LEU A 135 -8.50 4.01 10.72
CA LEU A 135 -7.71 4.11 9.49
C LEU A 135 -8.03 2.98 8.51
N VAL A 136 -8.14 1.74 8.99
CA VAL A 136 -8.54 0.59 8.16
C VAL A 136 -9.95 0.80 7.58
N ASP A 137 -10.89 1.34 8.36
CA ASP A 137 -12.22 1.71 7.86
C ASP A 137 -12.16 2.77 6.75
N SER A 138 -11.26 3.76 6.90
CA SER A 138 -11.06 4.79 5.88
C SER A 138 -10.47 4.21 4.59
N ILE A 139 -9.56 3.24 4.69
CA ILE A 139 -8.99 2.52 3.54
C ILE A 139 -10.06 1.69 2.84
N LEU A 140 -10.85 0.91 3.57
CA LEU A 140 -11.94 0.12 3.00
C LEU A 140 -13.02 1.02 2.37
N GLY A 141 -13.31 2.17 2.96
CA GLY A 141 -14.19 3.18 2.39
C GLY A 141 -13.65 3.73 1.07
N TYR A 142 -12.35 4.03 0.99
CA TYR A 142 -11.69 4.45 -0.24
C TYR A 142 -11.74 3.38 -1.33
N VAL A 143 -11.40 2.13 -0.98
CA VAL A 143 -11.52 0.98 -1.90
C VAL A 143 -12.93 0.86 -2.46
N LYS A 144 -13.95 0.98 -1.60
CA LYS A 144 -15.35 0.93 -2.04
C LYS A 144 -15.65 2.02 -3.06
N VAL A 145 -15.27 3.27 -2.78
CA VAL A 145 -15.47 4.41 -3.70
C VAL A 145 -14.75 4.17 -5.03
N CYS A 146 -13.52 3.64 -5.02
CA CYS A 146 -12.82 3.28 -6.25
C CYS A 146 -13.55 2.20 -7.06
N CYS A 147 -14.22 1.26 -6.39
CA CYS A 147 -14.99 0.19 -7.04
C CYS A 147 -16.38 0.64 -7.54
N GLU A 148 -16.83 1.86 -7.26
CA GLU A 148 -18.15 2.32 -7.70
C GLU A 148 -18.21 2.46 -9.24
N GLY A 149 -19.17 1.77 -9.86
CA GLY A 149 -19.39 1.81 -11.31
C GLY A 149 -18.37 1.01 -12.15
N VAL A 150 -17.67 0.03 -11.56
CA VAL A 150 -16.73 -0.85 -12.27
C VAL A 150 -17.44 -1.76 -13.29
N GLU A 151 -18.69 -2.15 -13.04
CA GLU A 151 -19.46 -3.03 -13.94
C GLU A 151 -19.66 -2.45 -15.35
N ASP A 152 -19.61 -1.12 -15.51
CA ASP A 152 -19.74 -0.42 -16.80
C ASP A 152 -18.37 -0.11 -17.47
N ARG A 153 -17.24 -0.38 -16.81
CA ARG A 153 -15.89 -0.02 -17.28
C ARG A 153 -15.05 -1.27 -17.55
N CYS A 154 -14.90 -1.64 -18.81
CA CYS A 154 -13.93 -2.63 -19.27
C CYS A 154 -12.52 -2.02 -19.37
N ASP A 155 -11.98 -1.52 -18.26
CA ASP A 155 -10.61 -1.00 -18.24
C ASP A 155 -9.63 -2.18 -18.17
N VAL A 156 -8.78 -2.29 -19.19
CA VAL A 156 -7.68 -3.27 -19.20
C VAL A 156 -6.65 -2.85 -18.17
N SER A 157 -6.30 -3.75 -17.25
CA SER A 157 -5.32 -3.43 -16.22
C SER A 157 -3.93 -3.21 -16.84
N GLU A 158 -3.30 -2.10 -16.46
CA GLU A 158 -1.93 -1.80 -16.87
C GLU A 158 -0.91 -2.67 -16.11
N GLY A 159 0.19 -3.02 -16.78
CA GLY A 159 1.36 -3.61 -16.14
C GLY A 159 2.23 -2.57 -15.43
N PHE A 160 3.33 -3.03 -14.83
CA PHE A 160 4.34 -2.16 -14.23
C PHE A 160 5.54 -1.93 -15.18
N LEU A 161 6.12 -0.74 -15.12
CA LEU A 161 7.38 -0.39 -15.79
C LEU A 161 8.58 -1.14 -15.21
N ARG A 162 8.50 -1.57 -13.95
CA ARG A 162 9.51 -2.35 -13.24
C ARG A 162 8.85 -3.51 -12.49
N PRO A 163 9.55 -4.64 -12.30
CA PRO A 163 9.02 -5.73 -11.47
C PRO A 163 8.57 -5.25 -10.10
N VAL A 164 7.41 -5.72 -9.62
CA VAL A 164 6.81 -5.29 -8.34
C VAL A 164 7.80 -5.45 -7.17
N ARG A 165 8.61 -6.52 -7.19
CA ARG A 165 9.66 -6.76 -6.20
C ARG A 165 10.61 -5.56 -6.04
N GLU A 166 11.03 -4.94 -7.14
CA GLU A 166 11.95 -3.81 -7.11
C GLU A 166 11.26 -2.58 -6.54
N LEU A 167 9.99 -2.38 -6.86
CA LEU A 167 9.18 -1.31 -6.28
C LEU A 167 8.99 -1.50 -4.77
N VAL A 168 8.77 -2.73 -4.31
CA VAL A 168 8.68 -3.06 -2.87
C VAL A 168 9.98 -2.76 -2.14
N THR A 169 11.15 -3.04 -2.75
CA THR A 169 12.45 -2.73 -2.09
C THR A 169 12.62 -1.26 -1.73
N VAL A 170 11.99 -0.33 -2.48
CA VAL A 170 11.99 1.11 -2.17
C VAL A 170 11.39 1.41 -0.79
N TRP A 171 10.41 0.61 -0.34
CA TRP A 171 9.74 0.75 0.96
C TRP A 171 10.40 -0.05 2.08
N MET A 172 11.20 -1.05 1.74
CA MET A 172 11.77 -2.01 2.70
C MET A 172 13.17 -1.63 3.18
N TRP A 173 13.59 -0.38 2.96
CA TRP A 173 14.96 0.09 3.15
C TRP A 173 15.51 -0.01 4.59
N ASP A 174 14.66 0.21 5.60
CA ASP A 174 15.06 0.22 7.02
C ASP A 174 15.01 -1.18 7.67
N ASN A 175 14.62 -2.21 6.92
CA ASN A 175 14.61 -3.56 7.45
C ASN A 175 16.02 -4.12 7.38
N THR A 176 16.70 -4.15 8.53
CA THR A 176 17.88 -4.96 8.83
C THR A 176 17.56 -6.46 8.79
N VAL A 177 16.80 -6.90 7.79
CA VAL A 177 16.63 -8.33 7.51
C VAL A 177 17.87 -8.71 6.73
N GLU A 178 18.95 -8.92 7.48
CA GLU A 178 20.06 -9.72 7.03
C GLU A 178 19.48 -11.03 6.48
N ASP A 179 19.72 -11.28 5.19
CA ASP A 179 19.76 -12.62 4.64
C ASP A 179 18.44 -13.41 4.51
N THR A 180 17.32 -12.74 4.23
CA THR A 180 16.20 -13.44 3.56
C THR A 180 16.12 -12.93 2.13
N GLY A 181 16.48 -13.75 1.15
CA GLY A 181 16.48 -13.38 -0.27
C GLY A 181 15.13 -12.87 -0.78
N ASP A 182 15.03 -12.57 -2.07
CA ASP A 182 13.92 -11.83 -2.71
C ASP A 182 12.49 -12.22 -2.27
N LYS A 183 12.25 -13.51 -2.02
CA LYS A 183 10.98 -14.05 -1.51
C LYS A 183 10.60 -13.52 -0.11
N GLY A 184 11.57 -13.35 0.78
CA GLY A 184 11.37 -12.85 2.14
C GLY A 184 10.90 -11.39 2.17
N CYS A 185 11.38 -10.57 1.23
CA CYS A 185 10.99 -9.16 1.11
C CYS A 185 9.51 -9.00 0.75
N MET A 186 9.05 -9.72 -0.28
CA MET A 186 7.64 -9.71 -0.69
C MET A 186 6.73 -10.25 0.41
N ARG A 187 7.13 -11.33 1.09
CA ARG A 187 6.37 -11.90 2.20
C ARG A 187 6.26 -10.95 3.39
N ALA A 188 7.31 -10.19 3.69
CA ALA A 188 7.29 -9.19 4.75
C ALA A 188 6.42 -7.97 4.39
N PHE A 189 6.27 -7.66 3.10
CA PHE A 189 5.42 -6.57 2.62
C PHE A 189 3.92 -6.95 2.61
N PHE A 190 3.60 -8.22 2.34
CA PHE A 190 2.24 -8.80 2.42
C PHE A 190 2.15 -9.92 3.46
N PRO A 191 2.13 -9.57 4.76
CA PRO A 191 2.30 -10.53 5.86
C PRO A 191 1.05 -11.37 6.17
N ILE A 192 -0.14 -10.99 5.71
CA ILE A 192 -1.38 -11.72 5.98
C ILE A 192 -1.70 -12.71 4.86
N LEU A 193 -1.32 -12.41 3.61
CA LEU A 193 -1.61 -13.26 2.45
C LEU A 193 -0.88 -14.61 2.50
N THR A 194 -1.27 -15.56 1.65
CA THR A 194 -0.57 -16.85 1.51
C THR A 194 0.63 -16.71 0.57
N ASP A 195 1.61 -17.61 0.70
CA ASP A 195 2.80 -17.60 -0.16
C ASP A 195 2.42 -17.74 -1.64
N GLU A 196 1.38 -18.50 -1.98
CA GLU A 196 0.89 -18.66 -3.35
C GLU A 196 0.46 -17.32 -3.97
N ILE A 197 -0.28 -16.50 -3.22
CA ILE A 197 -0.74 -15.19 -3.68
C ILE A 197 0.45 -14.24 -3.82
N VAL A 198 1.39 -14.27 -2.86
CA VAL A 198 2.60 -13.45 -2.88
C VAL A 198 3.49 -13.79 -4.09
N GLU A 199 3.65 -15.06 -4.41
CA GLU A 199 4.42 -15.49 -5.61
C GLU A 199 3.77 -15.02 -6.91
N ARG A 200 2.44 -15.02 -6.98
CA ARG A 200 1.71 -14.52 -8.16
C ARG A 200 2.02 -13.04 -8.43
N VAL A 201 2.13 -12.22 -7.37
CA VAL A 201 2.48 -10.80 -7.50
C VAL A 201 3.96 -10.59 -7.78
N ASN A 202 4.81 -11.51 -7.32
CA ASN A 202 6.26 -11.47 -7.55
C ASN A 202 6.64 -11.84 -9.00
N ALA A 203 5.74 -12.49 -9.73
CA ALA A 203 5.98 -12.90 -11.12
C ALA A 203 6.18 -11.69 -12.05
N GLU A 204 7.01 -11.89 -13.08
CA GLU A 204 7.18 -10.89 -14.14
C GLU A 204 5.87 -10.70 -14.91
N GLY A 205 5.56 -9.45 -15.27
CA GLY A 205 4.31 -9.11 -15.95
C GLY A 205 3.08 -9.06 -15.04
N CYS A 206 3.26 -9.02 -13.71
CA CYS A 206 2.16 -8.76 -12.79
C CYS A 206 1.40 -7.48 -13.20
N GLU A 207 0.07 -7.56 -13.20
CA GLU A 207 -0.81 -6.42 -13.47
C GLU A 207 -1.13 -5.64 -12.19
N GLN A 208 -1.53 -4.38 -12.36
CA GLN A 208 -2.00 -3.55 -11.25
C GLN A 208 -3.26 -4.14 -10.58
N SER A 209 -4.09 -4.87 -11.34
CA SER A 209 -5.28 -5.59 -10.85
C SER A 209 -4.94 -6.63 -9.78
N ALA A 210 -3.90 -7.43 -10.02
CA ALA A 210 -3.44 -8.45 -9.08
C ALA A 210 -2.92 -7.84 -7.78
N LEU A 211 -2.15 -6.74 -7.88
CA LEU A 211 -1.68 -6.01 -6.71
C LEU A 211 -2.85 -5.35 -5.94
N ALA A 212 -3.80 -4.75 -6.66
CA ALA A 212 -5.01 -4.19 -6.06
C ALA A 212 -5.82 -5.26 -5.29
N GLY A 213 -5.99 -6.44 -5.88
CA GLY A 213 -6.64 -7.58 -5.21
C GLY A 213 -5.93 -7.96 -3.91
N CYS A 214 -4.60 -7.95 -3.89
CA CYS A 214 -3.81 -8.21 -2.68
C CYS A 214 -4.04 -7.15 -1.59
N VAL A 215 -4.10 -5.87 -1.96
CA VAL A 215 -4.41 -4.78 -1.02
C VAL A 215 -5.79 -4.95 -0.41
N ILE A 216 -6.80 -5.28 -1.23
CA ILE A 216 -8.18 -5.47 -0.78
C ILE A 216 -8.25 -6.65 0.20
N ALA A 217 -7.62 -7.76 -0.15
CA ALA A 217 -7.55 -8.94 0.70
C ALA A 217 -6.85 -8.64 2.03
N GLU A 218 -5.67 -8.00 2.02
CA GLU A 218 -4.95 -7.57 3.23
C GLU A 218 -5.80 -6.64 4.10
N ALA A 219 -6.42 -5.61 3.53
CA ALA A 219 -7.24 -4.66 4.27
C ALA A 219 -8.45 -5.35 4.93
N PHE A 220 -9.11 -6.23 4.17
CA PHE A 220 -10.25 -7.00 4.66
C PHE A 220 -9.86 -7.97 5.77
N LEU A 221 -8.80 -8.76 5.57
CA LEU A 221 -8.31 -9.72 6.56
C LEU A 221 -7.80 -9.02 7.82
N LEU A 222 -7.09 -7.90 7.67
CA LEU A 222 -6.67 -7.09 8.81
C LEU A 222 -7.87 -6.56 9.59
N LYS A 223 -8.91 -6.07 8.91
CA LYS A 223 -10.14 -5.62 9.56
C LYS A 223 -10.81 -6.76 10.34
N LEU A 224 -10.84 -7.97 9.78
CA LEU A 224 -11.32 -9.16 10.50
C LEU A 224 -10.47 -9.44 11.74
N CYS A 225 -9.14 -9.43 11.63
CA CYS A 225 -8.24 -9.61 12.77
C CYS A 225 -8.48 -8.57 13.87
N LEU A 226 -8.65 -7.29 13.51
CA LEU A 226 -8.93 -6.22 14.47
C LEU A 226 -10.27 -6.42 15.17
N ARG A 227 -11.31 -6.88 14.47
CA ARG A 227 -12.62 -7.21 15.08
C ARG A 227 -12.53 -8.40 16.02
N PHE A 228 -11.71 -9.42 15.72
CA PHE A 228 -11.47 -10.53 16.64
C PHE A 228 -10.74 -10.09 17.93
N MET A 229 -9.99 -8.99 17.88
CA MET A 229 -9.34 -8.42 19.05
C MET A 229 -10.25 -7.49 19.87
N GLU A 230 -11.46 -7.16 19.38
CA GLU A 230 -12.44 -6.40 20.16
C GLU A 230 -13.14 -7.32 21.18
N ASP A 231 -13.12 -6.91 22.46
CA ASP A 231 -13.73 -7.64 23.58
C ASP A 231 -15.26 -7.78 23.36
N GLY A 232 -15.71 -8.92 22.81
CA GLY A 232 -17.13 -9.22 22.54
C GLY A 232 -17.47 -10.70 22.76
N SER A 233 -18.76 -11.00 22.98
CA SER A 233 -19.21 -12.39 23.11
C SER A 233 -19.01 -13.12 21.78
N ARG A 234 -18.36 -14.28 21.81
CA ARG A 234 -17.89 -15.01 20.61
C ARG A 234 -19.01 -15.33 19.59
N LYS A 235 -20.26 -15.41 20.04
CA LYS A 235 -21.42 -15.80 19.22
C LYS A 235 -22.09 -14.61 18.54
N GLU A 236 -22.30 -13.51 19.26
CA GLU A 236 -22.79 -12.25 18.66
C GLU A 236 -21.77 -11.68 17.68
N LEU A 237 -20.48 -11.73 18.04
CA LEU A 237 -19.38 -11.36 17.16
C LEU A 237 -19.37 -12.19 15.89
N GLN A 238 -19.69 -13.50 15.95
CA GLN A 238 -19.71 -14.38 14.78
C GLN A 238 -20.84 -14.02 13.80
N ASP A 239 -22.04 -13.73 14.28
CA ASP A 239 -23.18 -13.38 13.43
C ASP A 239 -23.02 -11.97 12.84
N GLU A 240 -22.49 -11.01 13.62
CA GLU A 240 -22.12 -9.68 13.13
C GLU A 240 -20.98 -9.75 12.11
N LEU A 241 -19.96 -10.60 12.33
CA LEU A 241 -18.89 -10.83 11.37
C LEU A 241 -19.43 -11.46 10.08
N ARG A 242 -20.33 -12.44 10.17
CA ARG A 242 -20.98 -13.03 8.98
C ARG A 242 -21.76 -11.98 8.20
N ALA A 243 -22.60 -11.21 8.87
CA ALA A 243 -23.36 -10.14 8.24
C ALA A 243 -22.43 -9.10 7.59
N TRP A 244 -21.33 -8.73 8.27
CA TRP A 244 -20.34 -7.80 7.75
C TRP A 244 -19.55 -8.36 6.57
N ILE A 245 -19.14 -9.64 6.60
CA ILE A 245 -18.46 -10.32 5.50
C ILE A 245 -19.39 -10.32 4.27
N ILE A 246 -20.64 -10.72 4.45
CA ILE A 246 -21.65 -10.74 3.37
C ILE A 246 -21.83 -9.32 2.82
N ALA A 247 -22.04 -8.33 3.69
CA ALA A 247 -22.22 -6.93 3.27
C ALA A 247 -20.96 -6.34 2.59
N SER A 248 -19.77 -6.73 3.03
CA SER A 248 -18.50 -6.25 2.45
C SER A 248 -18.23 -6.88 1.10
N ILE A 249 -18.42 -8.20 0.96
CA ILE A 249 -18.30 -8.89 -0.34
C ILE A 249 -19.35 -8.33 -1.32
N THR A 250 -20.59 -8.17 -0.86
CA THR A 250 -21.67 -7.62 -1.70
C THR A 250 -21.41 -6.16 -2.07
N GLY A 251 -20.90 -5.36 -1.13
CA GLY A 251 -20.66 -3.92 -1.34
C GLY A 251 -19.35 -3.58 -2.06
N LEU A 252 -18.38 -4.49 -2.10
CA LEU A 252 -17.14 -4.30 -2.85
C LEU A 252 -17.33 -4.54 -4.35
N GLN A 253 -18.39 -5.25 -4.76
CA GLN A 253 -18.70 -5.63 -6.15
C GLN A 253 -17.44 -6.02 -6.96
N ASN A 254 -16.47 -6.66 -6.29
CA ASN A 254 -15.16 -6.88 -6.86
C ASN A 254 -15.14 -8.25 -7.57
N PRO A 255 -14.89 -8.29 -8.89
CA PRO A 255 -14.91 -9.53 -9.66
C PRO A 255 -13.83 -10.55 -9.20
N TYR A 256 -12.75 -10.10 -8.56
CA TYR A 256 -11.66 -10.98 -8.12
C TYR A 256 -11.96 -11.78 -6.85
N PHE A 257 -12.94 -11.40 -6.02
CA PHE A 257 -13.39 -12.29 -4.94
C PHE A 257 -13.97 -13.61 -5.48
N PHE A 258 -14.41 -13.63 -6.74
CA PHE A 258 -14.94 -14.83 -7.39
C PHE A 258 -13.87 -15.63 -8.16
N GLU A 259 -12.71 -15.05 -8.48
CA GLU A 259 -11.59 -15.77 -9.13
C GLU A 259 -10.69 -16.52 -8.15
N PHE A 260 -10.62 -16.13 -6.88
CA PHE A 260 -9.90 -16.90 -5.85
C PHE A 260 -10.63 -18.18 -5.39
N GLY A 261 -11.83 -18.44 -5.92
CA GLY A 261 -12.69 -19.57 -5.56
C GLY A 261 -12.81 -20.67 -6.63
N ARG A 262 -11.99 -20.65 -7.69
CA ARG A 262 -11.91 -21.73 -8.69
C ARG A 262 -10.52 -22.35 -8.76
#